data_AF-A0A355M4S5-F1
#
_entry.id   AF-A0A355M4S5-F1
#
_cell.length_a   1.000
_cell.length_b   1.000
_cell.length_c   1.000
_cell.angle_alpha   90.00
_cell.angle_beta   90.00
_cell.angle_gamma   90.00
#
_symmetry.space_group_name_H-M   'P 1'
#
loop_
_entity.id
_entity.type
_entity.pdbx_description
1 polymer ?
#
loop_
_entity_poly.entity_id
_entity_poly.type
_entity_poly.pdbx_seq_one_letter_code
_entity_poly.pdbx_strand_id
1 'polypeptide(L)' 'MVAGSNPAVGAIFILIMFYVYILELNNAQLYTGYTSDLKRRLAEHNSGNVKFTSQRLPVKLIYYEAYLDEDDARNR' A
#
# COMPACT_ATOMS: atom_id res chain seq x y z
N MET A 1 31.98 35.36 19.04
CA MET A 1 30.72 34.58 19.07
C MET A 1 29.89 34.97 17.87
N VAL A 2 29.90 34.14 16.83
CA VAL A 2 28.78 33.97 15.90
C VAL A 2 28.78 32.48 15.56
N ALA A 3 27.86 31.74 16.18
CA ALA A 3 27.59 30.36 15.83
C ALA A 3 26.79 30.38 14.52
N GLY A 4 27.46 30.13 13.40
CA GLY A 4 26.82 29.81 12.12
C GLY A 4 26.61 28.30 12.06
N SER A 5 25.35 27.90 12.18
CA SER A 5 24.86 26.52 12.25
C SER A 5 25.28 25.65 11.06
N ASN A 6 25.74 24.44 11.40
CA ASN A 6 26.12 23.32 10.54
C ASN A 6 24.96 22.88 9.59
N PRO A 7 25.17 22.73 8.26
CA PRO A 7 24.13 22.26 7.36
C PRO A 7 24.17 20.73 7.26
N ALA A 8 23.69 20.00 8.28
CA ALA A 8 23.33 18.57 8.19
C ALA A 8 22.91 18.04 9.56
N VAL A 9 21.72 18.40 10.04
CA VAL A 9 21.02 17.56 11.02
C VAL A 9 19.88 16.90 10.27
N GLY A 10 19.97 15.58 10.16
CA GLY A 10 19.26 14.75 9.20
C GLY A 10 17.75 14.94 9.19
N ALA A 11 17.24 15.39 8.05
CA ALA A 11 15.84 15.16 7.71
C ALA A 11 15.67 13.67 7.43
N ILE A 12 15.12 12.92 8.39
CA ILE A 12 14.56 11.59 8.11
C ILE A 12 13.33 11.85 7.25
N PHE A 13 13.50 11.87 5.93
CA PHE A 13 12.37 11.83 5.01
C PHE A 13 11.73 10.46 5.14
N ILE A 14 10.59 10.39 5.85
CA ILE A 14 9.71 9.23 5.79
C ILE A 14 9.15 9.21 4.37
N LEU A 15 9.72 8.35 3.51
CA LEU A 15 9.18 8.08 2.19
C LEU A 15 7.89 7.28 2.39
N ILE A 16 6.72 7.91 2.25
CA ILE A 16 5.46 7.19 2.18
C ILE A 16 5.27 6.75 0.73
N MET A 17 4.94 5.47 0.56
CA MET A 17 4.83 4.81 -0.72
C MET A 17 3.41 4.30 -0.89
N PHE A 18 2.85 4.44 -2.07
CA PHE A 18 1.49 4.05 -2.41
C PHE A 18 1.53 2.82 -3.31
N TYR A 19 0.60 1.92 -3.11
CA TYR A 19 0.52 0.65 -3.81
C TYR A 19 -0.84 0.49 -4.44
N VAL A 20 -0.87 0.24 -5.75
CA VAL A 20 -2.03 -0.31 -6.45
C VAL A 20 -1.83 -1.81 -6.51
N TYR A 21 -2.87 -2.58 -6.20
CA TYR A 21 -2.76 -4.04 -6.12
C TYR A 21 -3.98 -4.73 -6.73
N ILE A 22 -3.75 -5.96 -7.22
CA ILE A 22 -4.79 -6.84 -7.74
C ILE A 22 -4.77 -8.15 -6.95
N LEU A 23 -5.91 -8.48 -6.38
CA LEU A 23 -6.15 -9.75 -5.69
C LEU A 23 -7.00 -10.66 -6.57
N GLU A 24 -6.62 -11.94 -6.65
CA GLU A 24 -7.49 -13.00 -7.13
C GLU A 24 -8.26 -13.59 -5.94
N LEU A 25 -9.58 -13.61 -6.07
CA LEU A 25 -10.50 -14.17 -5.08
C LEU A 25 -10.74 -15.66 -5.36
N ASN A 26 -11.34 -16.38 -4.41
CA ASN A 26 -11.59 -17.83 -4.55
C ASN A 26 -12.49 -18.24 -5.73
N ASN A 27 -13.26 -17.30 -6.28
CA ASN A 27 -14.15 -17.47 -7.43
C ASN A 27 -13.53 -16.98 -8.74
N ALA A 28 -12.19 -16.82 -8.79
CA ALA A 28 -11.43 -16.27 -9.91
C ALA A 28 -11.78 -14.81 -10.28
N GLN A 29 -12.55 -14.10 -9.45
CA GLN A 29 -12.76 -12.68 -9.65
C GLN A 29 -11.51 -11.89 -9.23
N LEU A 30 -11.27 -10.80 -9.95
CA LEU A 30 -10.20 -9.86 -9.66
C LEU A 30 -10.73 -8.69 -8.84
N TYR A 31 -9.98 -8.31 -7.82
CA TYR A 31 -10.25 -7.14 -6.99
C TYR A 31 -9.05 -6.19 -7.05
N THR A 32 -9.29 -4.98 -7.55
CA THR A 32 -8.28 -3.91 -7.57
C THR A 32 -8.49 -2.98 -6.39
N GLY A 33 -7.41 -2.60 -5.73
CA GLY A 33 -7.43 -1.64 -4.64
C GLY A 33 -6.14 -0.83 -4.57
N TYR A 34 -6.14 0.17 -3.67
CA TYR A 34 -4.95 0.96 -3.38
C TYR A 34 -4.73 1.09 -1.87
N THR A 35 -3.48 1.24 -1.46
CA THR A 35 -3.10 1.47 -0.06
C THR A 35 -1.67 1.98 0.07
N SER A 36 -1.34 2.67 1.16
CA SER A 36 0.05 2.99 1.53
C SER A 36 0.75 1.86 2.30
N ASP A 37 0.02 0.80 2.69
CA ASP A 37 0.56 -0.35 3.42
C ASP A 37 -0.05 -1.65 2.88
N LEU A 38 0.62 -2.21 1.87
CA LEU A 38 0.18 -3.43 1.18
C LEU A 38 0.15 -4.64 2.13
N LYS A 39 1.11 -4.75 3.05
CA LYS A 39 1.21 -5.90 3.97
C LYS A 39 0.06 -5.90 4.95
N ARG A 40 -0.22 -4.76 5.60
CA ARG A 40 -1.35 -4.61 6.52
C ARG A 40 -2.66 -4.90 5.80
N ARG A 41 -2.83 -4.35 4.59
CA ARG A 41 -4.05 -4.53 3.79
C ARG A 41 -4.29 -5.99 3.39
N LEU A 42 -3.25 -6.71 2.97
CA LEU A 42 -3.35 -8.15 2.67
C LEU A 42 -3.74 -8.97 3.91
N ALA A 43 -3.19 -8.63 5.08
CA ALA A 43 -3.56 -9.28 6.33
C ALA A 43 -5.04 -9.06 6.67
N GLU A 44 -5.55 -7.83 6.51
CA GLU A 44 -6.97 -7.50 6.72
C GLU A 44 -7.91 -8.26 5.78
N HIS A 45 -7.53 -8.40 4.51
CA HIS A 45 -8.33 -9.18 3.56
C HIS A 45 -8.34 -10.65 3.96
N ASN A 46 -7.17 -11.23 4.25
CA ASN A 46 -7.04 -12.65 4.62
C ASN A 46 -7.66 -13.00 5.98
N SER A 47 -7.75 -12.04 6.91
CA SER A 47 -8.41 -12.25 8.21
C SER A 47 -9.95 -12.22 8.12
N GLY A 48 -10.51 -11.90 6.96
CA GLY A 48 -11.96 -11.78 6.77
C GLY A 48 -12.57 -10.52 7.37
N ASN A 49 -11.75 -9.52 7.74
CA ASN A 49 -12.24 -8.25 8.30
C ASN A 49 -12.83 -7.30 7.25
N VAL A 50 -12.60 -7.60 5.96
CA VAL A 50 -13.16 -6.84 4.85
C VAL A 50 -14.42 -7.53 4.33
N LYS A 51 -15.59 -6.90 4.55
CA LYS A 51 -16.92 -7.44 4.22
C LYS A 51 -17.04 -8.01 2.79
N PHE A 52 -16.35 -7.40 1.82
CA PHE A 52 -16.40 -7.85 0.42
C PHE A 52 -15.54 -9.10 0.16
N THR A 53 -14.36 -9.21 0.76
CA THR A 53 -13.46 -10.34 0.51
C THR A 53 -13.61 -11.47 1.52
N SER A 54 -14.26 -11.22 2.66
CA SER A 54 -14.44 -12.20 3.74
C SER A 54 -15.22 -13.44 3.32
N GLN A 55 -16.17 -13.30 2.40
CA GLN A 55 -16.92 -14.42 1.81
C GLN A 55 -16.18 -15.13 0.66
N ARG A 56 -15.02 -14.61 0.24
CA ARG A 56 -14.32 -15.02 -0.99
C ARG A 56 -12.86 -15.41 -0.74
N LEU A 57 -12.59 -15.87 0.48
CA LEU A 57 -11.28 -16.37 0.91
C LEU A 57 -10.97 -17.77 0.33
N PRO A 58 -9.69 -18.11 0.12
CA PRO A 58 -8.50 -17.27 0.32
C PRO A 58 -8.35 -16.21 -0.78
N VAL A 59 -7.74 -15.06 -0.45
CA VAL A 59 -7.32 -14.08 -1.45
C VAL A 59 -5.85 -14.23 -1.77
N LYS A 60 -5.49 -14.14 -3.06
CA LYS A 60 -4.10 -14.20 -3.52
C LYS A 60 -3.70 -12.87 -4.11
N LEU A 61 -2.57 -12.31 -3.68
CA LEU A 61 -1.96 -11.18 -4.38
C LEU A 61 -1.34 -11.69 -5.68
N ILE A 62 -1.85 -11.24 -6.82
CA ILE A 62 -1.32 -11.64 -8.14
C ILE A 62 -0.51 -10.52 -8.81
N TYR A 63 -0.72 -9.27 -8.40
CA TYR A 63 -0.04 -8.12 -8.97
C TYR A 63 0.00 -6.95 -7.98
N TYR A 64 1.07 -6.15 -8.02
CA TYR A 64 1.11 -4.83 -7.40
C TYR A 64 2.12 -3.91 -8.09
N GLU A 65 1.85 -2.61 -8.01
CA GLU A 65 2.75 -1.54 -8.42
C GLU A 65 2.96 -0.58 -7.24
N ALA A 66 4.14 0.04 -7.16
CA ALA A 66 4.52 0.97 -6.10
C ALA A 66 4.84 2.35 -6.67
N TYR A 67 4.37 3.38 -5.98
CA TYR A 67 4.42 4.78 -6.39
C TYR A 67 4.89 5.65 -5.24
N LEU A 68 5.74 6.65 -5.52
CA LEU A 68 6.17 7.62 -4.51
C LEU A 68 5.13 8.73 -4.31
N ASP A 69 4.31 8.98 -5.32
CA ASP A 69 3.25 10.00 -5.31
C ASP A 69 1.87 9.33 -5.29
N GLU A 70 0.94 9.88 -4.51
CA GLU A 70 -0.40 9.31 -4.36
C GLU A 70 -1.25 9.51 -5.62
N ASP A 71 -1.10 10.65 -6.30
CA ASP A 71 -1.86 10.97 -7.50
C ASP A 71 -1.42 10.06 -8.66
N ASP A 72 -0.12 9.76 -8.77
CA ASP A 72 0.39 8.77 -9.72
C ASP A 72 -0.23 7.38 -9.47
N ALA A 73 -0.38 6.98 -8.20
CA ALA A 73 -1.00 5.71 -7.84
C ALA A 73 -2.50 5.69 -8.16
N ARG A 74 -3.21 6.81 -7.95
CA ARG A 74 -4.66 6.89 -8.18
C ARG A 74 -5.04 6.97 -9.66
N ASN A 75 -4.13 7.42 -10.53
CA ASN A 75 -4.36 7.56 -11.98
C ASN A 75 -4.08 6.28 -12.79
N ARG A 76 -3.99 5.12 -12.12
CA ARG A 76 -3.67 3.81 -12.70
C ARG A 76 -4.85 2.85 -12.59
#